data_AF-A0A2T2VY61-F1
#
_entry.id   AF-A0A2T2VY61-F1
#
_cell.length_a   1.000
_cell.length_b   1.000
_cell.length_c   1.000
_cell.angle_alpha   90.00
_cell.angle_beta   90.00
_cell.angle_gamma   90.00
#
_symmetry.space_group_name_H-M   'P 1'
#
loop_
_entity.id
_entity.type
_entity.pdbx_description
1 polymer ?
#
loop_
_entity_poly.entity_id
_entity_poly.type
_entity_poly.pdbx_seq_one_letter_code
_entity_poly.pdbx_strand_id
1 'polypeptide(L)'
;MSTLTILCFDAPAPLLDRLTAEFSDCRVRQAATAVAAWAEPLLAAGAEVALAIAPSAGLEMGKLQAVYDHFPQALTVVLGDPNAAPKPTAAH
;
A
#
# COMPACT_ATOMS: atom_id res chain seq x y z
N MET A 1 9.76 -21.09 -1.35
CA MET A 1 8.60 -20.20 -1.60
C MET A 1 9.00 -18.81 -1.13
N SER A 2 8.90 -17.80 -2.00
CA SER A 2 9.13 -16.41 -1.61
C SER A 2 7.94 -15.91 -0.80
N THR A 3 8.19 -15.26 0.32
CA THR A 3 7.15 -14.66 1.15
C THR A 3 6.65 -13.37 0.49
N LEU A 4 5.36 -13.29 0.18
CA LEU A 4 4.75 -12.10 -0.41
C LEU A 4 4.73 -10.93 0.59
N THR A 5 4.81 -9.71 0.09
CA THR A 5 4.79 -8.48 0.88
C THR A 5 3.49 -7.71 0.67
N ILE A 6 2.89 -7.30 1.79
CA ILE A 6 1.79 -6.33 1.83
C ILE A 6 2.37 -5.00 2.29
N LEU A 7 2.38 -4.01 1.39
CA LEU A 7 2.92 -2.68 1.65
C LEU A 7 1.79 -1.72 2.03
N CYS A 8 1.87 -1.14 3.24
CA CYS A 8 0.83 -0.26 3.77
C CYS A 8 1.34 1.18 3.89
N PHE A 9 0.72 2.11 3.20
CA PHE A 9 1.03 3.55 3.27
C PHE A 9 0.16 4.22 4.32
N ASP A 10 0.77 4.94 5.25
CA ASP A 10 0.05 5.77 6.23
C ASP A 10 -1.08 5.03 6.97
N ALA A 11 -0.93 3.71 7.15
CA ALA A 11 -1.92 2.86 7.80
C ALA A 11 -1.89 3.01 9.33
N PRO A 12 -3.06 3.07 10.00
CA PRO A 12 -3.12 3.12 11.45
C PRO A 12 -2.65 1.79 12.06
N ALA A 13 -2.01 1.82 13.23
CA ALA A 13 -1.47 0.62 13.89
C ALA A 13 -2.46 -0.56 14.01
N PRO A 14 -3.74 -0.35 14.40
CA PRO A 14 -4.71 -1.45 14.47
C PRO A 14 -4.94 -2.18 13.15
N LEU A 15 -4.80 -1.49 12.00
CA LEU A 15 -4.91 -2.11 10.69
C LEU A 15 -3.68 -2.98 10.40
N LEU A 16 -2.48 -2.49 10.72
CA LEU A 16 -1.23 -3.23 10.55
C LEU A 16 -1.21 -4.52 11.40
N ASP A 17 -1.63 -4.42 12.66
CA ASP A 17 -1.72 -5.56 13.57
C ASP A 17 -2.69 -6.61 13.05
N ARG A 18 -3.87 -6.17 12.60
CA ARG A 18 -4.89 -7.05 12.03
C ARG A 18 -4.41 -7.75 10.75
N LEU A 19 -3.80 -7.00 9.83
CA LEU A 19 -3.22 -7.58 8.60
C LEU A 19 -2.11 -8.58 8.93
N THR A 20 -1.27 -8.28 9.91
CA THR A 20 -0.19 -9.18 10.33
C THR A 20 -0.73 -10.48 10.93
N ALA A 21 -1.81 -10.39 11.71
CA ALA A 21 -2.47 -11.54 12.30
C ALA A 21 -3.23 -12.40 11.27
N GLU A 22 -3.95 -11.76 10.33
CA GLU A 22 -4.75 -12.47 9.31
C GLU A 22 -3.89 -13.05 8.19
N PHE A 23 -2.77 -12.42 7.84
CA PHE A 23 -1.88 -12.84 6.76
C PHE A 23 -0.50 -13.25 7.31
N SER A 24 -0.47 -14.26 8.16
CA SER A 24 0.77 -14.75 8.81
C SER A 24 1.84 -15.26 7.83
N ASP A 25 1.42 -15.69 6.63
CA ASP A 25 2.32 -16.12 5.55
C ASP A 25 2.84 -14.97 4.69
N CYS A 26 2.45 -13.73 4.99
CA CYS A 26 2.90 -12.52 4.29
C CYS A 26 3.75 -11.63 5.20
N ARG A 27 4.62 -10.84 4.60
CA ARG A 27 5.32 -9.74 5.28
C ARG A 27 4.48 -8.48 5.17
N VAL A 28 3.88 -8.07 6.27
CA VAL A 28 3.23 -6.75 6.35
C VAL A 28 4.29 -5.71 6.68
N ARG A 29 4.38 -4.66 5.85
CA ARG A 29 5.32 -3.55 6.06
C ARG A 29 4.62 -2.21 5.95
N GLN A 30 4.88 -1.34 6.89
CA GLN A 30 4.54 0.07 6.76
C GLN A 30 5.56 0.77 5.86
N ALA A 31 5.07 1.44 4.82
CA ALA A 31 5.89 2.25 3.94
C ALA A 31 6.28 3.56 4.63
N ALA A 32 7.56 3.92 4.52
CA ALA A 32 8.03 5.24 4.91
C ALA A 32 7.47 6.33 3.98
N THR A 33 7.56 7.59 4.40
CA THR A 33 7.07 8.72 3.57
C THR A 33 7.85 8.86 2.26
N ALA A 34 9.16 8.70 2.31
CA ALA A 34 10.03 8.81 1.13
C ALA A 34 10.09 7.48 0.37
N VAL A 35 9.97 7.53 -0.97
CA VAL A 35 10.00 6.35 -1.85
C VAL A 35 11.26 5.51 -1.64
N ALA A 36 12.43 6.13 -1.68
CA ALA A 36 13.71 5.45 -1.51
C ALA A 36 13.78 4.65 -0.19
N ALA A 37 13.21 5.20 0.89
CA ALA A 37 13.29 4.60 2.22
C ALA A 37 12.47 3.29 2.38
N TRP A 38 11.53 3.00 1.48
CA TRP A 38 10.82 1.72 1.46
C TRP A 38 11.12 0.87 0.22
N ALA A 39 11.34 1.47 -0.95
CA ALA A 39 11.55 0.75 -2.20
C ALA A 39 12.92 0.07 -2.26
N GLU A 40 14.00 0.79 -1.95
CA GLU A 40 15.38 0.27 -2.00
C GLU A 40 15.57 -1.00 -1.15
N PRO A 41 15.16 -1.04 0.14
CA PRO A 41 15.34 -2.25 0.94
C PRO A 41 14.48 -3.42 0.46
N LEU A 42 13.32 -3.17 -0.17
CA LEU A 42 12.50 -4.23 -0.77
C LEU A 42 13.15 -4.81 -2.03
N LEU A 43 13.64 -3.93 -2.91
CA LEU A 43 14.33 -4.32 -4.14
C LEU A 43 15.63 -5.06 -3.85
N ALA A 44 16.45 -4.56 -2.91
CA ALA A 44 17.68 -5.21 -2.48
C ALA A 44 17.45 -6.60 -1.86
N ALA A 45 16.30 -6.79 -1.20
CA ALA A 45 15.90 -8.08 -0.65
C ALA A 45 15.23 -9.02 -1.68
N GLY A 46 15.03 -8.58 -2.92
CA GLY A 46 14.27 -9.32 -3.93
C GLY A 46 12.82 -9.58 -3.50
N ALA A 47 12.24 -8.68 -2.71
CA ALA A 47 10.90 -8.86 -2.16
C ALA A 47 9.84 -8.72 -3.25
N GLU A 48 8.84 -9.59 -3.21
CA GLU A 48 7.67 -9.51 -4.08
C GLU A 48 6.55 -8.78 -3.36
N VAL A 49 6.20 -7.57 -3.82
CA VAL A 49 5.03 -6.84 -3.34
C VAL A 49 3.82 -7.33 -4.12
N ALA A 50 2.90 -8.01 -3.45
CA ALA A 50 1.65 -8.50 -4.05
C ALA A 50 0.50 -7.51 -3.86
N LEU A 51 0.53 -6.75 -2.76
CA LEU A 51 -0.53 -5.84 -2.39
C LEU A 51 0.06 -4.54 -1.83
N ALA A 52 -0.44 -3.41 -2.34
CA ALA A 52 -0.21 -2.08 -1.79
C ALA A 52 -1.54 -1.50 -1.30
N ILE A 53 -1.58 -1.05 -0.04
CA ILE A 53 -2.75 -0.44 0.58
C ILE A 53 -2.41 1.01 0.90
N ALA A 54 -3.16 1.95 0.34
CA ALA A 54 -2.96 3.38 0.59
C ALA A 54 -4.29 4.08 0.89
N PRO A 55 -4.34 5.06 1.79
CA PRO A 55 -5.46 5.98 1.87
C PRO A 55 -5.52 6.82 0.59
N SER A 56 -6.71 7.31 0.23
CA SER A 56 -6.88 8.19 -0.93
C SER A 56 -6.01 9.45 -0.83
N ALA A 57 -5.77 9.99 0.36
CA ALA A 57 -4.85 11.10 0.56
C ALA A 57 -3.38 10.76 0.18
N GLY A 58 -2.99 9.49 0.29
CA GLY A 58 -1.68 8.98 -0.08
C GLY A 58 -1.49 8.74 -1.59
N LEU A 59 -2.57 8.77 -2.38
CA LEU A 59 -2.51 8.70 -3.85
C LEU A 59 -1.73 9.89 -4.45
N GLU A 60 -1.91 11.08 -3.87
CA GLU A 60 -1.50 12.36 -4.44
C GLU A 60 0.02 12.61 -4.41
N MET A 61 0.79 11.78 -3.68
CA MET A 61 2.22 12.00 -3.46
C MET A 61 3.15 11.23 -4.41
N GLY A 62 2.64 10.62 -5.48
CA GLY A 62 3.45 9.82 -6.42
C GLY A 62 3.91 8.47 -5.88
N LYS A 63 3.54 8.11 -4.64
CA LYS A 63 3.88 6.84 -3.99
C LYS A 63 3.35 5.63 -4.76
N LEU A 64 2.17 5.76 -5.39
CA LEU A 64 1.59 4.68 -6.19
C LEU A 64 2.25 4.49 -7.54
N GLN A 65 2.66 5.60 -8.18
CA GLN A 65 3.46 5.49 -9.39
C GLN A 65 4.76 4.73 -9.10
N ALA A 66 5.42 5.03 -7.98
CA ALA A 66 6.59 4.27 -7.54
C ALA A 66 6.29 2.79 -7.27
N VAL A 67 5.11 2.46 -6.72
CA VAL A 67 4.70 1.04 -6.57
C VAL A 67 4.59 0.38 -7.94
N TYR A 68 3.93 1.02 -8.91
CA TYR A 68 3.80 0.47 -10.26
C TYR A 68 5.14 0.34 -10.98
N ASP A 69 6.03 1.33 -10.85
CA ASP A 69 7.35 1.33 -11.50
C ASP A 69 8.27 0.22 -10.96
N HIS A 70 8.20 -0.05 -9.65
CA HIS A 70 9.07 -1.04 -9.00
C HIS A 70 8.44 -2.42 -8.87
N PHE A 71 7.11 -2.51 -8.80
CA PHE A 71 6.34 -3.72 -8.55
C PHE A 71 5.09 -3.76 -9.44
N PRO A 72 5.24 -3.93 -10.77
CA PRO A 72 4.14 -3.79 -11.73
C PRO A 72 3.01 -4.83 -11.54
N GLN A 73 3.30 -5.97 -10.89
CA GLN A 73 2.29 -6.98 -10.55
C GLN A 73 1.50 -6.69 -9.25
N ALA A 74 1.85 -5.65 -8.50
CA ALA A 74 1.20 -5.36 -7.23
C ALA A 74 -0.25 -4.90 -7.45
N LEU A 75 -1.21 -5.54 -6.79
CA LEU A 75 -2.56 -5.03 -6.69
C LEU A 75 -2.55 -3.81 -5.74
N THR A 76 -3.13 -2.70 -6.17
CA THR A 76 -3.29 -1.53 -5.31
C THR A 76 -4.73 -1.44 -4.81
N VAL A 77 -4.90 -1.35 -3.49
CA VAL A 77 -6.16 -1.05 -2.82
C VAL A 77 -6.10 0.37 -2.27
N VAL A 78 -7.00 1.22 -2.76
CA VAL A 78 -7.16 2.58 -2.27
C VAL A 78 -8.32 2.61 -1.27
N LEU A 79 -8.02 2.97 -0.03
CA LEU A 79 -9.02 3.17 1.00
C LEU A 79 -9.61 4.57 0.83
N GLY A 80 -10.90 4.61 0.49
CA GLY A 80 -11.65 5.86 0.44
C GLY A 80 -11.77 6.49 1.83
N ASP A 81 -11.82 7.82 1.87
CA ASP A 81 -12.05 8.53 3.13
C ASP A 81 -13.49 8.26 3.60
N PRO A 82 -13.70 7.62 4.76
CA PRO A 82 -15.04 7.32 5.25
C PRO A 82 -15.83 8.60 5.58
N ASN A 83 -15.15 9.75 5.64
CA ASN A 83 -15.74 11.06 5.89
C ASN A 83 -15.91 11.91 4.61
N ALA A 84 -15.48 11.41 3.43
CA ALA A 84 -15.78 12.07 2.18
C ALA A 84 -17.28 11.89 1.89
N ALA A 85 -18.06 12.97 2.04
CA ALA A 85 -19.44 13.01 1.59
C ALA A 85 -19.50 12.52 0.13
N PRO A 86 -20.48 11.67 -0.23
CA PRO A 86 -20.60 11.21 -1.61
C PRO A 86 -20.70 12.43 -2.52
N LYS A 87 -19.74 12.57 -3.46
CA LYS A 87 -19.83 13.61 -4.48
C LYS A 87 -21.14 13.37 -5.24
N PRO A 88 -22.04 14.36 -5.35
CA PRO A 88 -23.25 14.19 -6.14
C PRO A 88 -22.83 13.84 -7.56
N THR A 89 -23.28 12.67 -8.01
CA THR A 89 -23.11 12.24 -9.40
C THR A 89 -23.86 13.26 -10.25
N ALA A 90 -23.14 14.09 -11.00
CA ALA A 90 -23.79 14.96 -11.97
C ALA A 90 -24.48 14.04 -13.00
N ALA A 91 -25.80 13.99 -12.94
CA ALA A 91 -26.61 13.31 -13.94
C ALA A 91 -26.37 14.01 -15.28
N HIS A 92 -25.89 13.24 -16.25
CA HIS A 92 -25.64 13.67 -17.62
C HIS A 92 -26.85 13.35 -18.50
#